data_AF-A0A7S3ZDN0-F1
#
_entry.id   AF-A0A7S3ZDN0-F1
#
_cell.length_a   1.000
_cell.length_b   1.000
_cell.length_c   1.000
_cell.angle_alpha   90.00
_cell.angle_beta   90.00
_cell.angle_gamma   90.00
#
_symmetry.space_group_name_H-M   'P 1'
#
loop_
_entity.id
_entity.type
_entity.pdbx_description
1 polymer ?
#
loop_
_entity_poly.entity_id
_entity_poly.type
_entity_poly.pdbx_seq_one_letter_code
_entity_poly.pdbx_strand_id
1 'polypeptide(L)'
;MAGPRGITAHVTAPEYAKNLKELASFAREVYPDIKIMGPDTNFAGAFFDELVGYLGSEIDTLTTHMYTLGPGWSPKAKGYMLNPLKLDRLWGKGRAHSEFARIWKKDLWVGEAGGAYDGGAPGASNTFADSFWFNHNLGVLASVGYQGFCRQALVGGNYGLLRTVEGETEPMAPNPDFFSAVLWRQLVGTQALQATLTGGV
;
A
#
# COMPACT_ATOMS: atom_id res chain seq x y z
N MET A 1 -7.23 11.90 7.01
CA MET A 1 -6.64 10.66 7.57
C MET A 1 -6.92 10.62 9.06
N ALA A 2 -7.40 9.49 9.57
CA ALA A 2 -7.69 9.31 10.99
C ALA A 2 -6.40 9.15 11.83
N GLY A 3 -6.53 9.31 13.14
CA GLY A 3 -5.45 9.09 14.08
C GLY A 3 -4.38 10.18 14.10
N PRO A 4 -3.27 9.95 14.83
CA PRO A 4 -2.30 10.99 15.20
C PRO A 4 -1.47 11.50 14.02
N ARG A 5 -1.50 10.81 12.87
CA ARG A 5 -0.76 11.19 11.65
C ARG A 5 -1.66 11.73 10.54
N GLY A 6 -2.87 12.17 10.88
CA GLY A 6 -3.71 12.94 9.97
C GLY A 6 -3.01 14.22 9.48
N ILE A 7 -3.24 14.60 8.21
CA ILE A 7 -2.63 15.82 7.64
C ILE A 7 -3.32 17.10 8.16
N THR A 8 -4.64 17.10 8.25
CA THR A 8 -5.44 18.30 8.59
C THR A 8 -6.32 18.11 9.83
N ALA A 9 -6.89 16.91 9.99
CA ALA A 9 -7.75 16.58 11.12
C ALA A 9 -7.27 15.28 11.79
N HIS A 10 -7.45 15.21 13.11
CA HIS A 10 -7.06 14.08 13.93
C HIS A 10 -8.31 13.44 14.55
N VAL A 11 -8.99 12.59 13.78
CA VAL A 11 -10.14 11.83 14.26
C VAL A 11 -9.64 10.75 15.23
N THR A 12 -10.21 10.70 16.43
CA THR A 12 -9.84 9.70 17.45
C THR A 12 -10.32 8.29 17.06
N ALA A 13 -9.74 7.25 17.65
CA ALA A 13 -10.17 5.88 17.37
C ALA A 13 -11.65 5.60 17.73
N PRO A 14 -12.18 6.06 18.89
CA PRO A 14 -13.60 5.91 19.20
C PRO A 14 -14.52 6.62 18.20
N GLU A 15 -14.16 7.84 17.79
CA GLU A 15 -14.94 8.64 16.86
C GLU A 15 -14.95 8.01 15.46
N TYR A 16 -13.78 7.57 14.98
CA TYR A 16 -13.68 6.87 13.70
C TYR A 16 -14.47 5.55 13.73
N ALA A 17 -14.36 4.78 14.83
CA ALA A 17 -15.09 3.53 14.98
C ALA A 17 -16.60 3.74 14.94
N LYS A 18 -17.12 4.77 15.63
CA LYS A 18 -18.54 5.13 15.59
C LYS A 18 -19.00 5.37 14.15
N ASN A 19 -18.29 6.22 13.42
CA ASN A 19 -18.66 6.58 12.05
C ASN A 19 -18.56 5.39 11.08
N LEU A 20 -17.55 4.54 11.25
CA LEU A 20 -17.38 3.36 10.40
C LEU A 20 -18.45 2.29 10.67
N LYS A 21 -18.91 2.13 11.92
CA LYS A 21 -20.04 1.23 12.23
C LYS A 21 -21.34 1.70 11.60
N GLU A 22 -21.59 3.00 11.63
CA GLU A 22 -22.76 3.60 10.98
C GLU A 22 -22.70 3.38 9.46
N LEU A 23 -21.54 3.62 8.84
CA LEU A 23 -21.32 3.29 7.43
C LEU A 23 -21.53 1.80 7.14
N ALA A 24 -20.99 0.91 7.98
CA ALA A 24 -21.10 -0.53 7.81
C ALA A 24 -22.57 -0.99 7.86
N SER A 25 -23.37 -0.44 8.77
CA SER A 25 -24.81 -0.70 8.87
C SER A 25 -25.52 -0.33 7.57
N PHE A 26 -25.37 0.92 7.12
CA PHE A 26 -26.01 1.38 5.87
C PHE A 26 -25.53 0.61 4.65
N ALA A 27 -24.24 0.31 4.54
CA ALA A 27 -23.69 -0.42 3.42
C ALA A 27 -24.24 -1.85 3.35
N ARG A 28 -24.36 -2.54 4.50
CA ARG A 28 -24.87 -3.92 4.57
C ARG A 28 -26.38 -4.03 4.46
N GLU A 29 -27.14 -2.97 4.73
CA GLU A 29 -28.57 -2.92 4.39
C GLU A 29 -28.80 -3.07 2.88
N VAL A 30 -27.91 -2.48 2.06
CA VAL A 30 -28.01 -2.53 0.60
C VAL A 30 -27.24 -3.73 0.03
N TYR A 31 -26.07 -4.03 0.60
CA TYR A 31 -25.16 -5.09 0.14
C TYR A 31 -24.73 -5.96 1.32
N PRO A 32 -25.51 -7.00 1.68
CA PRO A 32 -25.29 -7.76 2.91
C PRO A 32 -23.88 -8.33 3.09
N ASP A 33 -23.21 -8.71 1.99
CA ASP A 33 -21.88 -9.33 2.00
C ASP A 33 -20.73 -8.34 1.77
N ILE A 34 -20.99 -7.02 1.74
CA ILE A 34 -19.95 -6.03 1.49
C ILE A 34 -18.89 -6.04 2.59
N LYS A 35 -17.62 -6.00 2.15
CA LYS A 35 -16.46 -5.90 3.03
C LYS A 35 -16.22 -4.47 3.46
N ILE A 36 -15.98 -4.29 4.75
CA ILE A 36 -15.65 -2.99 5.33
C ILE A 36 -14.14 -2.93 5.55
N MET A 37 -13.51 -1.92 4.95
CA MET A 37 -12.06 -1.73 4.98
C MET A 37 -11.71 -0.37 5.59
N GLY A 38 -10.55 -0.28 6.23
CA GLY A 38 -10.07 0.97 6.81
C GLY A 38 -8.86 0.75 7.71
N PRO A 39 -8.28 1.82 8.31
CA PRO A 39 -8.73 3.21 8.23
C PRO A 39 -8.07 4.00 7.08
N ASP A 40 -7.28 3.37 6.22
CA ASP A 40 -6.51 4.01 5.14
C ASP A 40 -5.60 5.13 5.67
N THR A 41 -4.69 4.74 6.55
CA THR A 41 -3.70 5.65 7.15
C THR A 41 -2.33 5.01 7.24
N ASN A 42 -1.31 5.77 7.64
CA ASN A 42 -0.05 5.18 8.07
C ASN A 42 -0.26 4.33 9.33
N PHE A 43 0.32 3.13 9.37
CA PHE A 43 0.19 2.25 10.52
C PHE A 43 0.71 2.91 11.81
N ALA A 44 -0.15 2.94 12.84
CA ALA A 44 0.15 3.45 14.16
C ALA A 44 -0.42 2.48 15.21
N GLY A 45 0.44 1.62 15.77
CA GLY A 45 0.04 0.46 16.58
C GLY A 45 -1.02 0.76 17.65
N ALA A 46 -0.79 1.76 18.51
CA ALA A 46 -1.74 2.12 19.57
C ALA A 46 -3.12 2.55 19.04
N PHE A 47 -3.14 3.33 17.95
CA PHE A 47 -4.40 3.75 17.31
C PHE A 47 -5.13 2.58 16.67
N PHE A 48 -4.41 1.70 15.97
CA PHE A 48 -5.00 0.51 15.35
C PHE A 48 -5.53 -0.46 16.41
N ASP A 49 -4.80 -0.67 17.50
CA ASP A 49 -5.22 -1.54 18.61
C ASP A 49 -6.52 -1.05 19.24
N GLU A 50 -6.58 0.23 19.60
CA GLU A 50 -7.79 0.86 20.13
C GLU A 50 -8.94 0.81 19.12
N LEU A 51 -8.69 1.14 17.85
CA LEU A 51 -9.69 1.17 16.80
C LEU A 51 -10.33 -0.21 16.59
N VAL A 52 -9.52 -1.26 16.45
CA VAL A 52 -10.04 -2.62 16.25
C VAL A 52 -10.73 -3.12 17.52
N GLY A 53 -10.27 -2.71 18.71
CA GLY A 53 -10.98 -2.96 19.97
C GLY A 53 -12.41 -2.43 19.98
N TYR A 54 -12.64 -1.23 19.42
CA TYR A 54 -14.01 -0.70 19.27
C TYR A 54 -14.80 -1.35 18.14
N LEU A 55 -14.18 -1.63 17.00
CA LEU A 55 -14.86 -2.14 15.81
C LEU A 55 -15.24 -3.61 15.91
N GLY A 56 -14.38 -4.45 16.51
CA GLY A 56 -14.61 -5.88 16.60
C GLY A 56 -14.81 -6.52 15.22
N SER A 57 -15.93 -7.21 15.02
CA SER A 57 -16.29 -7.87 13.74
C SER A 57 -16.73 -6.90 12.64
N GLU A 58 -16.96 -5.62 12.95
CA GLU A 58 -17.52 -4.68 11.97
C GLU A 58 -16.57 -4.32 10.83
N ILE A 59 -15.26 -4.43 11.07
CA ILE A 59 -14.21 -4.25 10.07
C ILE A 59 -13.68 -5.60 9.58
N ASP A 60 -13.56 -5.77 8.28
CA ASP A 60 -13.05 -7.00 7.66
C ASP A 60 -11.55 -6.92 7.39
N THR A 61 -11.10 -5.78 6.85
CA THR A 61 -9.74 -5.60 6.35
C THR A 61 -9.11 -4.32 6.88
N LEU A 62 -7.89 -4.45 7.41
CA LEU A 62 -7.07 -3.33 7.80
C LEU A 62 -6.30 -2.79 6.60
N THR A 63 -6.38 -1.50 6.35
CA THR A 63 -5.69 -0.83 5.24
C THR A 63 -4.64 0.14 5.76
N THR A 64 -3.46 0.10 5.13
CA THR A 64 -2.36 1.02 5.44
C THR A 64 -1.82 1.69 4.19
N HIS A 65 -1.32 2.93 4.33
CA HIS A 65 -0.58 3.61 3.27
C HIS A 65 0.90 3.25 3.34
N MET A 66 1.56 3.17 2.18
CA MET A 66 2.98 2.79 2.11
C MET A 66 3.77 3.58 1.08
N TYR A 67 4.63 4.47 1.58
CA TYR A 67 5.62 5.21 0.82
C TYR A 67 6.99 5.09 1.50
N THR A 68 7.93 4.38 0.88
CA THR A 68 9.19 4.00 1.56
C THR A 68 10.40 4.78 1.09
N LEU A 69 10.30 5.56 0.01
CA LEU A 69 11.42 6.29 -0.58
C LEU A 69 11.49 7.77 -0.17
N GLY A 70 10.47 8.28 0.52
CA GLY A 70 10.38 9.69 0.93
C GLY A 70 9.58 10.56 -0.05
N PRO A 71 9.75 11.90 -0.01
CA PRO A 71 9.00 12.80 -0.86
C PRO A 71 9.48 12.75 -2.31
N GLY A 72 8.58 12.93 -3.27
CA GLY A 72 8.86 12.93 -4.70
C GLY A 72 9.85 14.01 -5.14
N TRP A 73 9.83 15.17 -4.50
CA TRP A 73 10.78 16.25 -4.77
C TRP A 73 12.21 15.97 -4.26
N SER A 74 12.41 14.91 -3.45
CA SER A 74 13.72 14.61 -2.89
C SER A 74 14.64 13.98 -3.95
N PRO A 75 15.87 14.50 -4.15
CA PRO A 75 16.85 13.89 -5.06
C PRO A 75 17.30 12.49 -4.60
N LYS A 76 17.03 12.11 -3.34
CA LYS A 76 17.42 10.82 -2.77
C LYS A 76 16.52 9.66 -3.24
N ALA A 77 15.29 9.94 -3.67
CA ALA A 77 14.31 8.90 -4.01
C ALA A 77 14.85 7.90 -5.05
N LYS A 78 15.49 8.41 -6.12
CA LYS A 78 16.14 7.60 -7.15
C LYS A 78 17.26 6.71 -6.61
N GLY A 79 18.06 7.22 -5.68
CA GLY A 79 19.11 6.42 -5.04
C GLY A 79 18.53 5.35 -4.11
N TYR A 80 17.38 5.62 -3.47
CA TYR A 80 16.77 4.69 -2.53
C TYR A 80 16.06 3.52 -3.20
N MET A 81 15.40 3.72 -4.36
CA MET A 81 14.78 2.63 -5.12
C MET A 81 15.78 1.57 -5.61
N LEU A 82 17.07 1.93 -5.73
CA LEU A 82 18.15 1.01 -6.15
C LEU A 82 19.02 0.53 -4.97
N ASN A 83 18.70 0.91 -3.73
CA ASN A 83 19.52 0.59 -2.57
C ASN A 83 18.88 -0.55 -1.75
N PRO A 84 19.48 -1.76 -1.72
CA PRO A 84 18.88 -2.90 -1.03
C PRO A 84 18.67 -2.64 0.46
N LEU A 85 19.62 -1.97 1.13
CA LEU A 85 19.50 -1.63 2.57
C LEU A 85 18.37 -0.64 2.86
N LYS A 86 17.89 0.10 1.87
CA LYS A 86 16.70 0.96 2.00
C LYS A 86 15.43 0.18 1.78
N LEU A 87 15.40 -0.68 0.76
CA LEU A 87 14.26 -1.53 0.45
C LEU A 87 13.98 -2.55 1.57
N ASP A 88 15.02 -3.20 2.10
CA ASP A 88 14.92 -4.25 3.12
C ASP A 88 14.30 -3.80 4.45
N ARG A 89 14.22 -2.49 4.69
CA ARG A 89 13.50 -1.91 5.84
C ARG A 89 12.03 -2.28 5.85
N LEU A 90 11.46 -2.60 4.68
CA LEU A 90 10.08 -3.01 4.54
C LEU A 90 9.79 -4.32 5.29
N TRP A 91 10.74 -5.26 5.33
CA TRP A 91 10.55 -6.56 5.98
C TRP A 91 10.12 -6.42 7.45
N GLY A 92 10.82 -5.58 8.21
CA GLY A 92 10.52 -5.37 9.63
C GLY A 92 9.13 -4.78 9.84
N LYS A 93 8.78 -3.74 9.05
CA LYS A 93 7.46 -3.09 9.12
C LYS A 93 6.34 -4.02 8.70
N GLY A 94 6.51 -4.69 7.56
CA GLY A 94 5.53 -5.62 7.01
C GLY A 94 5.22 -6.77 7.97
N ARG A 95 6.25 -7.38 8.58
CA ARG A 95 6.08 -8.43 9.59
C ARG A 95 5.30 -7.94 10.81
N ALA A 96 5.65 -6.76 11.35
CA ALA A 96 4.95 -6.21 12.51
C ALA A 96 3.46 -5.94 12.23
N HIS A 97 3.14 -5.38 11.06
CA HIS A 97 1.75 -5.12 10.68
C HIS A 97 0.96 -6.43 10.47
N SER A 98 1.59 -7.41 9.82
CA SER A 98 0.98 -8.73 9.58
C SER A 98 0.71 -9.48 10.88
N GLU A 99 1.66 -9.45 11.82
CA GLU A 99 1.48 -10.04 13.14
C GLU A 99 0.30 -9.39 13.86
N PHE A 100 0.20 -8.05 13.83
CA PHE A 100 -0.93 -7.32 14.40
C PHE A 100 -2.26 -7.77 13.77
N ALA A 101 -2.35 -7.79 12.44
CA ALA A 101 -3.56 -8.22 11.74
C ALA A 101 -3.95 -9.68 12.07
N ARG A 102 -2.96 -10.56 12.20
CA ARG A 102 -3.16 -11.97 12.61
C ARG A 102 -3.71 -12.10 14.03
N ILE A 103 -3.18 -11.33 14.99
CA ILE A 103 -3.69 -11.30 16.38
C ILE A 103 -5.17 -10.91 16.40
N TRP A 104 -5.52 -9.89 15.62
CA TRP A 104 -6.89 -9.39 15.50
C TRP A 104 -7.77 -10.16 14.51
N LYS A 105 -7.22 -11.20 13.85
CA LYS A 105 -7.89 -12.02 12.85
C LYS A 105 -8.54 -11.20 11.73
N LYS A 106 -7.80 -10.22 11.20
CA LYS A 106 -8.20 -9.35 10.09
C LYS A 106 -7.32 -9.58 8.88
N ASP A 107 -7.89 -9.34 7.71
CA ASP A 107 -7.09 -9.20 6.49
C ASP A 107 -6.27 -7.90 6.57
N LEU A 108 -5.18 -7.84 5.82
CA LEU A 108 -4.26 -6.71 5.79
C LEU A 108 -3.91 -6.34 4.35
N TRP A 109 -4.22 -5.11 4.00
CA TRP A 109 -3.99 -4.55 2.67
C TRP A 109 -3.11 -3.31 2.76
N VAL A 110 -2.32 -3.10 1.72
CA VAL A 110 -1.81 -1.77 1.43
C VAL A 110 -2.90 -1.06 0.62
N GLY A 111 -3.63 -0.15 1.25
CA GLY A 111 -4.76 0.58 0.66
C GLY A 111 -4.32 1.67 -0.32
N GLU A 112 -3.09 2.15 -0.18
CA GLU A 112 -2.47 3.12 -1.09
C GLU A 112 -0.94 3.00 -1.02
N ALA A 113 -0.26 2.86 -2.15
CA ALA A 113 1.20 2.82 -2.19
C ALA A 113 1.84 3.39 -3.45
N GLY A 114 2.97 4.05 -3.24
CA GLY A 114 3.92 4.45 -4.27
C GLY A 114 5.33 4.49 -3.68
N GLY A 115 6.36 4.53 -4.52
CA GLY A 115 7.74 4.62 -4.02
C GLY A 115 7.94 5.88 -3.20
N ALA A 116 7.72 7.02 -3.85
CA ALA A 116 7.80 8.34 -3.25
C ALA A 116 6.41 9.01 -3.18
N TYR A 117 6.10 9.65 -2.05
CA TYR A 117 4.85 10.42 -1.88
C TYR A 117 4.95 11.78 -2.61
N ASP A 118 3.93 12.64 -2.51
CA ASP A 118 3.84 13.93 -3.23
C ASP A 118 3.90 13.78 -4.75
N GLY A 119 3.16 12.81 -5.30
CA GLY A 119 3.06 12.59 -6.74
C GLY A 119 4.23 11.82 -7.36
N GLY A 120 5.14 11.26 -6.57
CA GLY A 120 6.27 10.47 -7.06
C GLY A 120 7.43 11.33 -7.57
N ALA A 121 8.61 10.72 -7.71
CA ALA A 121 9.83 11.41 -8.07
C ALA A 121 9.92 11.65 -9.60
N PRO A 122 9.97 12.90 -10.08
CA PRO A 122 10.11 13.20 -11.50
C PRO A 122 11.37 12.57 -12.09
N GLY A 123 11.23 11.89 -13.24
CA GLY A 123 12.35 11.22 -13.92
C GLY A 123 12.92 10.00 -13.18
N ALA A 124 12.21 9.50 -12.17
CA ALA A 124 12.54 8.28 -11.45
C ALA A 124 11.32 7.36 -11.31
N SER A 125 10.22 7.85 -10.71
CA SER A 125 9.02 7.04 -10.46
C SER A 125 8.24 6.65 -11.71
N ASN A 126 8.48 7.30 -12.85
CA ASN A 126 7.91 6.97 -14.15
C ASN A 126 8.85 6.15 -15.03
N THR A 127 9.97 5.65 -14.47
CA THR A 127 11.02 4.95 -15.22
C THR A 127 11.21 3.53 -14.71
N PHE A 128 12.00 2.73 -15.44
CA PHE A 128 12.31 1.35 -15.03
C PHE A 128 13.01 1.26 -13.67
N ALA A 129 13.64 2.35 -13.19
CA ALA A 129 14.27 2.36 -11.88
C ALA A 129 13.25 2.15 -10.74
N ASP A 130 12.00 2.60 -10.89
CA ASP A 130 10.94 2.41 -9.88
C ASP A 130 10.52 0.94 -9.77
N SER A 131 10.67 0.17 -10.85
CA SER A 131 10.31 -1.25 -10.91
C SER A 131 11.08 -2.10 -9.90
N PHE A 132 12.30 -1.71 -9.51
CA PHE A 132 13.05 -2.38 -8.44
C PHE A 132 12.34 -2.25 -7.10
N TRP A 133 11.90 -1.03 -6.76
CA TRP A 133 11.10 -0.80 -5.56
C TRP A 133 9.76 -1.54 -5.65
N PHE A 134 9.05 -1.40 -6.77
CA PHE A 134 7.69 -1.93 -6.90
C PHE A 134 7.65 -3.46 -6.78
N ASN A 135 8.48 -4.18 -7.54
CA ASN A 135 8.54 -5.64 -7.48
C ASN A 135 9.07 -6.15 -6.13
N HIS A 136 10.04 -5.45 -5.53
CA HIS A 136 10.50 -5.79 -4.17
C HIS A 136 9.36 -5.65 -3.15
N ASN A 137 8.56 -4.59 -3.22
CA ASN A 137 7.45 -4.37 -2.30
C ASN A 137 6.37 -5.46 -2.46
N LEU A 138 5.99 -5.79 -3.70
CA LEU A 138 5.04 -6.87 -3.98
C LEU A 138 5.53 -8.21 -3.39
N GLY A 139 6.79 -8.57 -3.64
CA GLY A 139 7.38 -9.81 -3.14
C GLY A 139 7.44 -9.88 -1.61
N VAL A 140 7.97 -8.83 -0.97
CA VAL A 140 8.08 -8.77 0.50
C VAL A 140 6.70 -8.82 1.15
N LEU A 141 5.75 -8.00 0.69
CA LEU A 141 4.42 -7.92 1.30
C LEU A 141 3.63 -9.22 1.14
N ALA A 142 3.69 -9.85 -0.03
CA ALA A 142 3.11 -11.17 -0.24
C ALA A 142 3.71 -12.21 0.73
N SER A 143 5.05 -12.21 0.88
CA SER A 143 5.73 -13.18 1.75
C SER A 143 5.45 -13.02 3.24
N VAL A 144 5.05 -11.82 3.68
CA VAL A 144 4.66 -11.56 5.07
C VAL A 144 3.15 -11.58 5.26
N GLY A 145 2.37 -11.97 4.25
CA GLY A 145 0.94 -12.25 4.40
C GLY A 145 0.01 -11.04 4.21
N TYR A 146 0.40 -10.02 3.45
CA TYR A 146 -0.57 -9.04 2.94
C TYR A 146 -1.42 -9.69 1.84
N GLN A 147 -2.73 -9.45 1.87
CA GLN A 147 -3.69 -9.99 0.89
C GLN A 147 -3.98 -9.04 -0.27
N GLY A 148 -3.63 -7.75 -0.14
CA GLY A 148 -3.87 -6.77 -1.20
C GLY A 148 -2.85 -5.63 -1.24
N PHE A 149 -2.65 -5.09 -2.44
CA PHE A 149 -1.74 -3.98 -2.73
C PHE A 149 -2.37 -3.03 -3.76
N CYS A 150 -2.71 -1.83 -3.32
CA CYS A 150 -3.28 -0.79 -4.16
C CYS A 150 -2.18 0.20 -4.60
N ARG A 151 -1.77 0.10 -5.87
CA ARG A 151 -0.79 1.02 -6.47
C ARG A 151 -1.42 2.39 -6.72
N GLN A 152 -0.88 3.40 -6.04
CA GLN A 152 -1.05 4.80 -6.37
C GLN A 152 -0.08 5.13 -7.53
N ALA A 153 -0.54 5.41 -8.74
CA ALA A 153 -1.92 5.37 -9.23
C ALA A 153 -1.98 4.61 -10.57
N LEU A 154 -3.19 4.26 -11.02
CA LEU A 154 -3.35 3.80 -12.41
C LEU A 154 -3.00 4.92 -13.40
N VAL A 155 -3.54 6.13 -13.17
CA VAL A 155 -3.27 7.35 -13.95
C VAL A 155 -3.01 8.51 -12.97
N GLY A 156 -2.05 9.37 -13.30
CA GLY A 156 -1.75 10.58 -12.54
C GLY A 156 -0.49 10.48 -11.67
N GLY A 157 0.17 11.62 -11.50
CA GLY A 157 1.49 11.71 -10.85
C GLY A 157 2.61 11.04 -11.66
N ASN A 158 3.85 11.22 -11.21
CA ASN A 158 5.02 10.55 -11.76
C ASN A 158 5.05 9.05 -11.44
N TYR A 159 4.33 8.59 -10.40
CA TYR A 159 4.24 7.17 -10.06
C TYR A 159 3.16 6.40 -10.84
N GLY A 160 2.43 7.08 -11.72
CA GLY A 160 1.29 6.50 -12.44
C GLY A 160 1.71 5.33 -13.30
N LEU A 161 0.92 4.25 -13.34
CA LEU A 161 1.17 3.12 -14.24
C LEU A 161 0.99 3.55 -15.70
N LEU A 162 0.06 4.47 -15.96
CA LEU A 162 -0.13 5.11 -17.26
C LEU A 162 0.20 6.61 -17.14
N ARG A 163 0.89 7.15 -18.15
CA ARG A 163 1.11 8.59 -18.31
C ARG A 163 0.17 9.14 -19.37
N THR A 164 -0.29 10.37 -19.16
CA THR A 164 -0.97 11.15 -20.20
C THR A 164 0.06 11.65 -21.19
N VAL A 165 -0.25 11.57 -22.49
CA VAL A 165 0.62 12.10 -23.55
C VAL A 165 -0.14 13.16 -24.33
N GLU A 166 0.21 14.43 -24.12
CA GLU A 166 -0.45 15.54 -24.81
C GLU A 166 -0.08 15.55 -26.29
N GLY A 167 -1.08 15.73 -27.16
CA GLY A 167 -0.89 15.85 -28.61
C GLY A 167 -0.69 14.53 -29.36
N GLU A 168 -0.74 13.37 -28.69
CA GLU A 168 -0.73 12.06 -29.34
C GLU A 168 -2.15 11.53 -29.60
N THR A 169 -2.29 10.67 -30.63
CA THR A 169 -3.57 10.02 -30.97
C THR A 169 -4.03 9.05 -29.89
N GLU A 170 -3.08 8.46 -29.15
CA GLU A 170 -3.32 7.66 -27.95
C GLU A 170 -3.06 8.54 -26.73
N PRO A 171 -4.10 8.98 -25.99
CA PRO A 171 -3.93 9.96 -24.91
C PRO A 171 -3.21 9.39 -23.69
N MET A 172 -2.95 8.08 -23.66
CA MET A 172 -2.33 7.37 -22.55
C MET A 172 -1.30 6.35 -23.04
N ALA A 173 -0.15 6.30 -22.37
CA ALA A 173 0.89 5.31 -22.63
C ALA A 173 1.38 4.65 -21.33
N PRO A 174 1.74 3.36 -21.35
CA PRO A 174 2.21 2.66 -20.16
C PRO A 174 3.61 3.10 -19.75
N ASN A 175 3.81 3.35 -18.46
CA ASN A 175 5.13 3.42 -17.83
C ASN A 175 5.64 2.01 -17.53
N PRO A 176 6.95 1.82 -17.27
CA PRO A 176 7.53 0.49 -17.07
C PRO A 176 6.83 -0.36 -15.99
N ASP A 177 6.36 0.25 -14.91
CA ASP A 177 5.65 -0.45 -13.84
C ASP A 177 4.29 -1.03 -14.25
N PHE A 178 3.66 -0.51 -15.32
CA PHE A 178 2.45 -1.14 -15.87
C PHE A 178 2.74 -2.58 -16.30
N PHE A 179 3.89 -2.80 -16.95
CA PHE A 179 4.31 -4.13 -17.37
C PHE A 179 4.69 -5.01 -16.18
N SER A 180 5.30 -4.45 -15.12
CA SER A 180 5.52 -5.17 -13.86
C SER A 180 4.20 -5.68 -13.27
N ALA A 181 3.16 -4.85 -13.23
CA ALA A 181 1.84 -5.24 -12.72
C ALA A 181 1.16 -6.31 -13.61
N VAL A 182 1.25 -6.18 -14.94
CA VAL A 182 0.72 -7.18 -15.89
C VAL A 182 1.41 -8.52 -15.71
N LEU A 183 2.74 -8.54 -15.68
CA LEU A 183 3.53 -9.77 -15.51
C LEU A 183 3.27 -10.41 -14.15
N TRP A 184 3.22 -9.62 -13.08
CA TRP A 184 2.87 -10.13 -11.74
C TRP A 184 1.52 -10.84 -11.78
N ARG A 185 0.49 -10.21 -12.35
CA ARG A 185 -0.84 -10.79 -12.45
C ARG A 185 -0.90 -12.06 -13.30
N GLN A 186 -0.07 -12.16 -14.34
CA GLN A 186 -0.06 -13.31 -15.24
C GLN A 186 0.75 -14.49 -14.71
N LEU A 187 1.83 -14.22 -13.97
CA LEU A 187 2.86 -15.22 -13.64
C LEU A 187 2.92 -15.58 -12.16
N VAL A 188 2.47 -14.72 -11.26
CA VAL A 188 2.58 -14.93 -9.81
C VAL A 188 1.24 -15.43 -9.25
N GLY A 189 1.26 -16.62 -8.65
CA GLY A 189 0.10 -17.23 -8.01
C GLY A 189 -0.26 -16.62 -6.65
N THR A 190 -1.34 -17.11 -6.04
CA THR A 190 -1.86 -16.59 -4.75
C THR A 190 -1.21 -17.21 -3.51
N GLN A 191 -0.47 -18.31 -3.67
CA GLN A 191 0.25 -18.95 -2.57
C GLN A 191 1.68 -18.44 -2.50
N ALA A 192 2.01 -17.71 -1.43
CA ALA A 192 3.37 -17.26 -1.17
C ALA A 192 4.25 -18.42 -0.70
N LEU A 193 5.37 -18.63 -1.40
CA LEU A 193 6.42 -19.59 -1.04
C LEU A 193 7.70 -18.85 -0.67
N GLN A 194 8.61 -19.53 0.02
CA GLN A 194 9.90 -18.95 0.42
C GLN A 194 11.03 -19.49 -0.46
N ALA A 195 11.84 -18.58 -0.98
CA ALA A 195 13.10 -18.88 -1.64
C ALA A 195 14.23 -18.13 -0.94
N THR A 196 15.36 -18.80 -0.73
CA THR A 196 16.58 -18.20 -0.17
C THR A 196 17.75 -18.51 -1.09
N LEU A 197 18.65 -17.54 -1.25
CA LEU A 197 19.91 -17.77 -1.94
C LEU A 197 20.93 -18.27 -0.92
N THR A 198 21.35 -19.53 -1.02
CA THR A 198 22.44 -20.06 -0.21
C THR A 198 23.76 -19.78 -0.92
N GLY A 199 24.42 -18.69 -0.53
CA GLY A 199 25.72 -18.25 -1.06
C GLY A 199 25.61 -16.89 -1.75
N GLY A 200 26.07 -15.85 -1.05
CA GLY A 200 26.22 -14.49 -1.58
C GLY A 200 27.38 -13.81 -0.85
N VAL A 201 28.23 -13.13 -1.63
CA VAL A 201 29.54 -12.54 -1.31
C VAL A 201 29.59 -11.76 0.00
#